data_AF-A0A8T1FB45-F1
#
_entry.id   AF-A0A8T1FB45-F1
#
_cell.length_a   1.000
_cell.length_b   1.000
_cell.length_c   1.000
_cell.angle_alpha   90.00
_cell.angle_beta   90.00
_cell.angle_gamma   90.00
#
_symmetry.space_group_name_H-M   'P 1'
#
loop_
_entity.id
_entity.type
_entity.pdbx_description
1 polymer ?
#
loop_
_entity_poly.entity_id
_entity_poly.type
_entity_poly.pdbx_seq_one_letter_code
_entity_poly.pdbx_strand_id
1 'polypeptide(L)'
;MLKSWFTATFLTALGLSTYQYVAADQWDGRADEIVDSFSTEDLIGQMAQIDISVLMTDDLELDEDTVRKYAKMRVGSYLNSPLTSGPKNGTYLWTAEKWREVVTRIQEITMEENGGHPMIYGVDSVHGARCHLRPWRYALRTADQRCRLVPPRPGLRARSHHCS
;
A
#
# COMPACT_ATOMS: atom_id res chain seq x y z
N MET A 1 61.84 18.51 -11.03
CA MET A 1 60.53 18.84 -10.44
C MET A 1 59.35 18.12 -11.12
N LEU A 2 59.57 17.08 -11.95
CA LEU A 2 58.51 16.37 -12.72
C LEU A 2 57.94 15.12 -12.03
N LYS A 3 58.44 14.74 -10.84
CA LYS A 3 58.08 13.46 -10.20
C LYS A 3 56.82 13.51 -9.32
N SER A 4 56.29 14.71 -9.03
CA SER A 4 55.17 14.88 -8.10
C SER A 4 53.79 14.85 -8.77
N TRP A 5 53.71 14.96 -10.10
CA TRP A 5 52.44 15.06 -10.80
C TRP A 5 51.86 13.69 -11.19
N PHE A 6 52.68 12.65 -11.30
CA PHE A 6 52.22 11.31 -11.66
C PHE A 6 51.39 10.64 -10.55
N THR A 7 51.69 10.91 -9.28
CA THR A 7 50.95 10.35 -8.14
C THR A 7 49.56 10.97 -8.02
N ALA A 8 49.42 12.26 -8.30
CA ALA A 8 48.13 12.96 -8.27
C ALA A 8 47.18 12.45 -9.35
N THR A 9 47.68 12.17 -10.56
CA THR A 9 46.85 11.62 -11.64
C THR A 9 46.42 10.16 -11.42
N PHE A 10 47.24 9.36 -10.73
CA PHE A 10 46.91 7.95 -10.46
C PHE A 10 45.82 7.80 -9.37
N LEU A 11 45.80 8.71 -8.39
CA LEU A 11 44.77 8.74 -7.34
C LEU A 11 43.41 9.23 -7.86
N THR A 12 43.36 10.12 -8.84
CA THR A 12 42.10 10.52 -9.47
C THR A 12 41.50 9.44 -10.39
N ALA A 13 42.33 8.57 -11.00
CA ALA A 13 41.85 7.49 -11.86
C ALA A 13 41.24 6.31 -11.06
N LEU A 14 41.65 6.10 -9.81
CA LEU A 14 41.12 5.05 -8.94
C LEU A 14 39.87 5.48 -8.15
N GLY A 15 39.56 6.77 -8.07
CA GLY A 15 38.38 7.30 -7.37
C GLY A 15 37.08 7.31 -8.19
N LEU A 16 37.16 7.03 -9.49
CA LEU A 16 36.01 7.05 -10.41
C LEU A 16 35.34 5.68 -10.60
N SER A 17 35.91 4.60 -10.05
CA SER A 17 35.51 3.22 -10.35
C SER A 17 34.37 2.66 -9.50
N THR A 18 33.81 3.42 -8.55
CA THR A 18 32.79 2.88 -7.62
C THR A 18 31.65 3.88 -7.37
N TYR A 19 31.06 4.40 -8.44
CA TYR A 19 29.67 4.84 -8.39
C TYR A 19 28.84 3.76 -9.07
N GLN A 20 28.45 2.72 -8.30
CA GLN A 20 27.33 1.87 -8.70
C GLN A 20 26.07 2.74 -8.60
N TYR A 21 25.79 3.48 -9.67
CA TYR A 21 24.42 3.83 -9.97
C TYR A 21 23.71 2.49 -10.13
N VAL A 22 22.71 2.21 -9.29
CA VAL A 22 21.69 1.23 -9.64
C VAL A 22 20.95 1.84 -10.82
N ALA A 23 21.53 1.69 -12.02
CA ALA A 23 20.85 2.05 -13.24
C ALA A 23 19.69 1.07 -13.41
N ALA A 24 18.61 1.53 -14.05
CA ALA A 24 17.47 0.69 -14.39
C ALA A 24 17.92 -0.61 -15.12
N ASP A 25 19.05 -0.51 -15.83
CA ASP A 25 19.69 -1.54 -16.64
C ASP A 25 19.92 -2.89 -15.96
N GLN A 26 20.20 -2.96 -14.66
CA GLN A 26 20.59 -4.23 -14.02
C GLN A 26 19.44 -5.25 -14.00
N TRP A 27 18.20 -4.78 -14.09
CA TRP A 27 17.01 -5.65 -14.09
C TRP A 27 16.26 -5.63 -15.42
N ASP A 28 16.61 -4.75 -16.37
CA ASP A 28 15.92 -4.62 -17.65
C ASP A 28 15.88 -5.96 -18.40
N GLY A 29 17.02 -6.65 -18.54
CA GLY A 29 17.05 -7.95 -19.23
C GLY A 29 16.20 -9.04 -18.55
N ARG A 30 16.05 -8.98 -17.22
CA ARG A 30 15.17 -9.89 -16.49
C ARG A 30 13.70 -9.50 -16.64
N ALA A 31 13.40 -8.20 -16.66
CA ALA A 31 12.05 -7.70 -16.87
C ALA A 31 11.57 -8.07 -18.28
N ASP A 32 12.41 -7.88 -19.30
CA ASP A 32 12.14 -8.25 -20.69
C ASP A 32 11.88 -9.76 -20.81
N GLU A 33 12.73 -10.62 -20.22
CA GLU A 33 12.52 -12.07 -20.23
C GLU A 33 11.18 -12.49 -19.60
N ILE A 34 10.78 -11.83 -18.50
CA ILE A 34 9.49 -12.10 -17.84
C ILE A 34 8.33 -11.63 -18.71
N VAL A 35 8.40 -10.40 -19.25
CA VAL A 35 7.34 -9.82 -20.09
C VAL A 35 7.18 -10.57 -21.41
N ASP A 36 8.28 -11.04 -22.01
CA ASP A 36 8.27 -11.85 -23.23
C ASP A 36 7.63 -13.24 -23.01
N SER A 37 7.65 -13.73 -21.76
CA SER A 37 7.02 -15.00 -21.40
C SER A 37 5.50 -14.91 -21.20
N PHE A 38 4.95 -13.70 -21.19
CA PHE A 38 3.54 -13.46 -20.87
C PHE A 38 2.60 -13.61 -22.07
N SER A 39 1.43 -14.19 -21.81
CA SER A 39 0.30 -14.12 -22.72
C SER A 39 -0.33 -12.73 -22.73
N THR A 40 -1.23 -12.45 -23.69
CA THR A 40 -1.94 -11.16 -23.74
C THR A 40 -2.80 -10.96 -22.49
N GLU A 41 -3.40 -12.04 -21.98
CA GLU A 41 -4.19 -12.04 -20.75
C GLU A 41 -3.32 -11.73 -19.52
N ASP A 42 -2.08 -12.21 -19.48
CA ASP A 42 -1.13 -11.95 -18.39
C ASP A 42 -0.77 -10.46 -18.38
N LEU A 43 -0.47 -9.89 -19.54
CA LEU A 43 -0.14 -8.47 -19.68
C LEU A 43 -1.29 -7.59 -19.20
N ILE A 44 -2.51 -7.87 -19.65
CA ILE A 44 -3.71 -7.12 -19.24
C ILE A 44 -3.95 -7.27 -17.74
N GLY A 45 -3.81 -8.48 -17.20
CA GLY A 45 -3.96 -8.75 -15.78
C GLY A 45 -2.93 -8.01 -14.92
N GLN A 46 -1.66 -8.04 -15.33
CA GLN A 46 -0.58 -7.35 -14.61
C GLN A 46 -0.73 -5.82 -14.63
N MET A 47 -1.40 -5.27 -15.65
CA MET A 47 -1.76 -3.85 -15.72
C MET A 47 -3.03 -3.48 -14.93
N ALA A 48 -3.76 -4.47 -14.41
CA ALA A 48 -4.99 -4.24 -13.67
C ALA A 48 -4.72 -4.06 -12.16
N GLN A 49 -5.45 -3.11 -11.57
CA GLN A 49 -5.43 -2.84 -10.15
C GLN A 49 -6.85 -2.82 -9.57
N ILE A 50 -7.09 -3.58 -8.50
CA ILE A 50 -8.42 -3.77 -7.91
C ILE A 50 -8.45 -3.35 -6.44
N ASP A 51 -9.55 -2.71 -6.03
CA ASP A 51 -9.77 -2.33 -4.63
C ASP A 51 -10.07 -3.56 -3.75
N ILE A 52 -9.45 -3.63 -2.58
CA ILE A 52 -9.59 -4.73 -1.63
C ILE A 52 -11.03 -4.99 -1.19
N SER A 53 -11.91 -3.98 -1.20
CA SER A 53 -13.32 -4.15 -0.81
C SER A 53 -14.07 -5.15 -1.68
N VAL A 54 -13.63 -5.37 -2.92
CA VAL A 54 -14.22 -6.36 -3.82
C VAL A 54 -13.86 -7.79 -3.41
N LEU A 55 -12.74 -7.98 -2.71
CA LEU A 55 -12.29 -9.29 -2.23
C LEU A 55 -12.82 -9.62 -0.83
N MET A 56 -13.64 -8.75 -0.25
CA MET A 56 -14.10 -8.86 1.13
C MET A 56 -15.59 -9.19 1.17
N THR A 57 -15.96 -10.00 2.15
CA THR A 57 -17.36 -10.16 2.54
C THR A 57 -17.86 -8.92 3.30
N ASP A 58 -19.17 -8.87 3.55
CA ASP A 58 -19.76 -7.79 4.35
C ASP A 58 -19.20 -7.72 5.77
N ASP A 59 -18.74 -8.87 6.30
CA ASP A 59 -18.16 -9.02 7.63
C ASP A 59 -16.66 -8.69 7.71
N LEU A 60 -16.05 -8.14 6.65
CA LEU A 60 -14.61 -7.85 6.54
C LEU A 60 -13.71 -9.09 6.57
N GLU A 61 -14.23 -10.24 6.20
CA GLU A 61 -13.42 -11.44 5.99
C GLU A 61 -13.07 -11.59 4.50
N LEU A 62 -11.95 -12.26 4.23
CA LEU A 62 -11.48 -12.51 2.87
C LEU A 62 -12.37 -13.53 2.18
N ASP A 63 -12.93 -13.16 1.03
CA ASP A 63 -13.63 -14.09 0.14
C ASP A 63 -12.62 -14.76 -0.80
N GLU A 64 -12.15 -15.95 -0.41
CA GLU A 64 -11.15 -16.70 -1.18
C GLU A 64 -11.61 -17.08 -2.59
N ASP A 65 -12.91 -17.30 -2.81
CA ASP A 65 -13.43 -17.66 -4.15
C ASP A 65 -13.31 -16.46 -5.10
N THR A 66 -13.61 -15.27 -4.59
CA THR A 66 -13.42 -14.04 -5.33
C THR A 66 -11.93 -13.76 -5.58
N VAL A 67 -11.05 -14.01 -4.59
CA VAL A 67 -9.59 -13.91 -4.78
C VAL A 67 -9.11 -14.86 -5.87
N ARG A 68 -9.52 -16.13 -5.85
CA ARG A 68 -9.17 -17.12 -6.89
C ARG A 68 -9.65 -16.69 -8.27
N LYS A 69 -10.85 -16.11 -8.36
CA LYS A 69 -11.37 -15.58 -9.63
C LYS A 69 -10.46 -14.49 -10.19
N TYR A 70 -10.03 -13.53 -9.37
CA TYR A 70 -9.12 -12.47 -9.81
C TYR A 70 -7.69 -12.95 -10.06
N ALA A 71 -7.22 -13.94 -9.29
CA ALA A 71 -5.94 -14.60 -9.52
C ALA A 71 -5.89 -15.32 -10.87
N LYS A 72 -6.98 -16.01 -11.27
CA LYS A 72 -7.12 -16.61 -12.61
C LYS A 72 -7.15 -15.59 -13.74
N MET A 73 -7.62 -14.38 -13.47
CA MET A 73 -7.55 -13.23 -14.38
C MET A 73 -6.20 -12.48 -14.30
N ARG A 74 -5.26 -13.01 -13.51
CA ARG A 74 -3.86 -12.55 -13.41
C ARG A 74 -3.69 -11.11 -12.97
N VAL A 75 -4.61 -10.63 -12.13
CA VAL A 75 -4.56 -9.28 -11.56
C VAL A 75 -3.24 -9.08 -10.81
N GLY A 76 -2.47 -8.07 -11.23
CA GLY A 76 -1.13 -7.80 -10.69
C GLY A 76 -1.12 -6.94 -9.43
N SER A 77 -2.17 -6.16 -9.20
CA SER A 77 -2.19 -5.21 -8.07
C SER A 77 -3.53 -5.19 -7.32
N TYR A 78 -3.45 -5.12 -6.00
CA TYR A 78 -4.57 -4.83 -5.11
C TYR A 78 -4.26 -3.58 -4.29
N LEU A 79 -5.28 -2.76 -4.01
CA LEU A 79 -5.07 -1.51 -3.29
C LEU A 79 -6.05 -1.31 -2.13
N ASN A 80 -5.70 -0.31 -1.31
CA ASN A 80 -6.57 0.35 -0.34
C ASN A 80 -6.80 -0.47 0.94
N SER A 81 -7.60 0.07 1.86
CA SER A 81 -8.10 -0.61 3.06
C SER A 81 -9.60 -0.86 2.91
N PRO A 82 -10.11 -2.01 3.36
CA PRO A 82 -11.55 -2.32 3.26
C PRO A 82 -12.43 -1.40 4.12
N LEU A 83 -11.80 -0.58 4.98
CA LEU A 83 -12.43 0.38 5.87
C LEU A 83 -12.27 1.83 5.39
N THR A 84 -11.71 2.05 4.19
CA THR A 84 -11.55 3.40 3.62
C THR A 84 -12.88 4.10 3.38
N SER A 85 -13.93 3.34 3.07
CA SER A 85 -15.30 3.85 2.90
C SER A 85 -16.04 4.11 4.22
N GLY A 86 -15.41 3.83 5.38
CA GLY A 86 -15.97 4.05 6.71
C GLY A 86 -15.91 2.80 7.60
N PRO A 87 -16.22 2.95 8.89
CA PRO A 87 -16.22 1.84 9.83
C PRO A 87 -17.36 0.85 9.53
N LYS A 88 -17.03 -0.44 9.52
CA LYS A 88 -18.03 -1.53 9.50
C LYS A 88 -18.05 -2.22 10.88
N ASN A 89 -19.24 -2.49 11.41
CA ASN A 89 -19.43 -3.17 12.70
C ASN A 89 -18.63 -2.60 13.89
N GLY A 90 -18.39 -1.28 13.89
CA GLY A 90 -17.59 -0.61 14.93
C GLY A 90 -16.07 -0.79 14.78
N THR A 91 -15.61 -1.48 13.74
CA THR A 91 -14.21 -1.63 13.37
C THR A 91 -13.79 -0.46 12.48
N TYR A 92 -12.76 0.26 12.89
CA TYR A 92 -12.27 1.44 12.17
C TYR A 92 -10.96 1.18 11.42
N LEU A 93 -10.17 0.20 11.88
CA LEU A 93 -8.90 -0.21 11.29
C LEU A 93 -8.65 -1.70 11.54
N TRP A 94 -7.86 -2.33 10.67
CA TRP A 94 -7.25 -3.63 10.94
C TRP A 94 -5.95 -3.49 11.73
N THR A 95 -5.64 -4.50 12.54
CA THR A 95 -4.35 -4.60 13.24
C THR A 95 -3.24 -4.95 12.25
N ALA A 96 -1.98 -4.71 12.65
CA ALA A 96 -0.83 -5.06 11.84
C ALA A 96 -0.73 -6.56 11.52
N GLU A 97 -1.18 -7.39 12.46
CA GLU A 97 -1.18 -8.84 12.32
C GLU A 97 -2.23 -9.28 11.30
N LYS A 98 -3.48 -8.79 11.41
CA LYS A 98 -4.55 -9.10 10.43
C LYS A 98 -4.17 -8.65 9.02
N TRP A 99 -3.52 -7.48 8.89
CA TRP A 99 -2.98 -7.02 7.61
C TRP A 99 -1.99 -8.01 7.00
N ARG A 100 -1.01 -8.48 7.78
CA ARG A 100 -0.02 -9.45 7.30
C ARG A 100 -0.66 -10.78 6.95
N GLU A 101 -1.57 -11.27 7.79
CA GLU A 101 -2.32 -12.51 7.57
C GLU A 101 -3.08 -12.46 6.24
N VAL A 102 -3.93 -11.45 6.03
CA VAL A 102 -4.75 -11.33 4.83
C VAL A 102 -3.90 -11.14 3.57
N VAL A 103 -2.90 -10.26 3.61
CA VAL A 103 -2.02 -10.03 2.44
C VAL A 103 -1.21 -11.27 2.10
N THR A 104 -0.73 -12.01 3.11
CA THR A 104 -0.02 -13.28 2.90
C THR A 104 -0.95 -14.30 2.25
N ARG A 105 -2.19 -14.40 2.73
CA ARG A 105 -3.17 -15.33 2.16
C ARG A 105 -3.52 -15.01 0.71
N ILE A 106 -3.68 -13.73 0.38
CA ILE A 106 -3.92 -13.29 -1.01
C ILE A 106 -2.72 -13.62 -1.90
N GLN A 107 -1.50 -13.40 -1.39
CA GLN A 107 -0.26 -13.72 -2.11
C GLN A 107 -0.16 -15.21 -2.42
N GLU A 108 -0.42 -16.08 -1.44
CA GLU A 108 -0.42 -17.54 -1.62
C GLU A 108 -1.39 -17.96 -2.72
N ILE A 109 -2.65 -17.54 -2.64
CA ILE A 109 -3.68 -17.88 -3.64
C ILE A 109 -3.29 -17.35 -5.02
N THR A 110 -2.74 -16.14 -5.09
CA THR A 110 -2.34 -15.55 -6.38
C THR A 110 -1.19 -16.33 -7.02
N MET A 111 -0.19 -16.73 -6.23
CA MET A 111 0.94 -17.51 -6.72
C MET A 111 0.55 -18.93 -7.11
N GLU A 112 -0.43 -19.55 -6.43
CA GLU A 112 -0.99 -20.85 -6.79
C GLU A 112 -1.65 -20.83 -8.18
N GLU A 113 -2.47 -19.81 -8.46
CA GLU A 113 -3.32 -19.77 -9.65
C GLU A 113 -2.66 -19.09 -10.87
N ASN A 114 -1.77 -18.11 -10.64
CA ASN A 114 -1.16 -17.29 -11.68
C ASN A 114 0.26 -17.78 -12.08
N GLY A 115 0.57 -19.07 -11.87
CA GLY A 115 1.87 -19.64 -12.27
C GLY A 115 3.07 -19.06 -11.51
N GLY A 116 2.86 -18.58 -10.28
CA GLY A 116 3.93 -18.09 -9.40
C GLY A 116 4.25 -16.60 -9.50
N HIS A 117 3.54 -15.81 -10.31
CA HIS A 117 3.78 -14.36 -10.35
C HIS A 117 3.26 -13.69 -9.07
N PRO A 118 4.09 -12.90 -8.35
CA PRO A 118 3.64 -12.23 -7.14
C PRO A 118 2.72 -11.05 -7.45
N MET A 119 1.74 -10.79 -6.59
CA MET A 119 0.98 -9.54 -6.64
C MET A 119 1.72 -8.41 -5.93
N ILE A 120 1.32 -7.17 -6.20
CA ILE A 120 1.71 -5.99 -5.42
C ILE A 120 0.49 -5.49 -4.64
N TYR A 121 0.72 -5.09 -3.38
CA TYR A 121 -0.32 -4.53 -2.52
C TYR A 121 -0.03 -3.05 -2.22
N GLY A 122 -0.89 -2.17 -2.72
CA GLY A 122 -0.78 -0.72 -2.53
C GLY A 122 -1.50 -0.23 -1.27
N VAL A 123 -0.81 0.57 -0.45
CA VAL A 123 -1.39 1.22 0.74
C VAL A 123 -1.17 2.73 0.71
N ASP A 124 -2.25 3.50 0.89
CA ASP A 124 -2.22 4.96 0.92
C ASP A 124 -1.59 5.51 2.20
N SER A 125 -0.27 5.73 2.14
CA SER A 125 0.53 6.28 3.25
C SER A 125 0.73 7.80 3.15
N VAL A 126 -0.35 8.56 2.86
CA VAL A 126 -0.29 10.00 2.54
C VAL A 126 0.37 10.86 3.64
N HIS A 127 0.21 10.50 4.91
CA HIS A 127 0.81 11.23 6.06
C HIS A 127 1.31 10.25 7.14
N GLY A 128 1.98 9.19 6.70
CA GLY A 128 2.22 7.99 7.50
C GLY A 128 1.07 6.99 7.34
N ALA A 129 1.13 5.89 8.07
CA ALA A 129 0.21 4.77 7.92
C ALA A 129 -1.20 5.09 8.45
N ARG A 130 -1.96 5.88 7.68
CA ARG A 130 -3.35 6.26 7.98
C ARG A 130 -4.24 5.03 8.17
N CYS A 131 -3.99 3.99 7.38
CA CYS A 131 -4.70 2.71 7.42
C CYS A 131 -4.14 1.71 8.47
N HIS A 132 -3.23 2.15 9.36
CA HIS A 132 -2.59 1.28 10.36
C HIS A 132 -2.49 1.88 11.77
N LEU A 133 -2.28 3.21 11.93
CA LEU A 133 -1.73 3.78 13.18
C LEU A 133 -2.56 4.87 13.89
N ARG A 134 -3.85 5.08 13.57
CA ARG A 134 -4.67 6.03 14.36
C ARG A 134 -6.06 5.51 14.75
N PRO A 135 -6.15 4.56 15.70
CA PRO A 135 -7.42 4.22 16.35
C PRO A 135 -8.06 5.42 17.06
N TRP A 136 -7.24 6.29 17.66
CA TRP A 136 -7.72 7.29 18.63
C TRP A 136 -8.26 8.59 18.04
N ARG A 137 -7.87 8.99 16.82
CA ARG A 137 -8.25 10.32 16.28
C ARG A 137 -9.62 10.35 15.62
N TYR A 138 -10.13 9.20 15.17
CA TYR A 138 -11.50 9.09 14.61
C TYR A 138 -12.56 8.92 15.71
N ALA A 139 -12.28 8.14 16.75
CA ALA A 139 -13.20 7.95 17.88
C ALA A 139 -13.54 9.27 18.62
N LEU A 140 -12.58 10.21 18.70
CA LEU A 140 -12.80 11.51 19.34
C LEU A 140 -13.65 12.48 18.51
N ARG A 141 -13.67 12.34 17.17
CA ARG A 141 -14.47 13.22 16.29
C ARG A 141 -15.97 12.89 16.35
N THR A 142 -16.33 11.62 16.54
CA THR A 142 -17.73 11.20 16.75
C THR A 142 -18.22 11.40 18.18
N ALA A 143 -17.33 11.35 19.18
CA ALA A 143 -17.67 11.76 20.55
C ALA A 143 -18.03 13.26 20.64
N ASP A 144 -17.34 14.12 19.89
CA ASP A 144 -17.64 15.55 19.81
C ASP A 144 -19.00 15.85 19.15
N GLN A 145 -19.43 15.04 18.17
CA GLN A 145 -20.76 15.20 17.55
C GLN A 145 -21.91 14.74 18.47
N ARG A 146 -21.71 13.72 19.33
CA ARG A 146 -22.72 13.33 20.34
C ARG A 146 -22.89 14.39 21.43
N CYS A 147 -21.84 15.15 21.76
CA CYS A 147 -21.94 16.25 22.73
C CYS A 147 -22.75 17.46 22.21
N ARG A 148 -22.95 17.61 20.89
CA ARG A 148 -23.78 18.69 20.32
C ARG A 148 -25.28 18.43 20.34
N LEU A 149 -25.73 17.22 20.69
CA LEU A 149 -27.16 16.85 20.74
C LEU A 149 -27.76 16.96 22.14
N VAL A 150 -26.99 17.37 23.15
CA VAL A 150 -27.54 17.72 24.48
C VAL A 150 -28.07 19.15 24.40
N PRO A 151 -29.39 19.39 24.54
CA PRO A 151 -29.90 20.76 24.57
C PRO A 151 -29.27 21.51 25.75
N PRO A 152 -28.91 22.80 25.58
CA PRO A 152 -28.29 23.57 26.64
C PRO A 152 -29.26 23.65 27.83
N ARG A 153 -28.75 23.36 29.04
CA ARG A 153 -29.47 23.61 30.29
C ARG A 153 -29.85 25.10 30.35
N PRO A 154 -31.05 25.46 30.82
CA PRO A 154 -31.47 26.86 30.88
C PRO A 154 -30.52 27.62 31.82
N GLY A 155 -29.85 28.67 31.32
CA GLY A 155 -29.16 29.64 32.18
C GLY A 155 -27.67 29.89 31.91
N LEU A 156 -27.01 29.24 30.94
CA LEU A 156 -25.61 29.54 30.61
C LEU A 156 -25.45 30.06 29.18
N ARG A 157 -25.02 31.33 29.09
CA ARG A 157 -24.85 32.12 27.87
C ARG A 157 -23.73 31.51 27.00
N ALA A 158 -24.03 31.24 25.73
CA ALA A 158 -23.09 30.67 24.76
C ALA A 158 -21.88 31.60 24.54
N ARG A 159 -20.66 31.08 24.70
CA ARG A 159 -19.45 31.70 24.14
C ARG A 159 -19.22 31.12 22.76
N SER A 160 -19.33 31.98 21.74
CA SER A 160 -18.90 31.69 20.38
C SER A 160 -17.38 31.67 20.31
N HIS A 161 -16.79 30.52 20.00
CA HIS A 161 -15.43 30.46 19.46
C HIS A 161 -15.51 29.96 18.03
N HIS A 162 -15.36 30.91 17.09
CA HIS A 162 -14.89 30.68 15.73
C HIS A 162 -13.51 30.00 15.77
N CYS A 163 -13.28 29.04 14.89
CA CYS A 163 -11.93 28.74 14.42
C CYS A 163 -12.00 28.29 12.96
N SER A 164 -11.18 28.98 12.16
CA SER A 164 -10.81 28.70 10.76
C SER A 164 -10.16 27.33 10.57
#